data_AF-A0A503A0W0-F1
#
_entry.id   AF-A0A503A0W0-F1
#
_cell.length_a   1.000
_cell.length_b   1.000
_cell.length_c   1.000
_cell.angle_alpha   90.00
_cell.angle_beta   90.00
_cell.angle_gamma   90.00
#
_symmetry.space_group_name_H-M   'P 1'
#
loop_
_entity.id
_entity.type
_entity.pdbx_description
1 polymer ?
#
loop_
_entity_poly.entity_id
_entity_poly.type
_entity_poly.pdbx_seq_one_letter_code
_entity_poly.pdbx_strand_id
1 'polypeptide(L)'
;MQALVGMDYATTQYNGPAAGVIFAAPTGSACEGMVRVVPFAKPCTSVPAMFPPNSKISDNLGQVAVYELGGNNGQALLLPSAQSCIVISVASAAQ
;
A
#
# COMPACT_ATOMS: atom_id res chain seq x y z
N MET A 1 -6.28 14.42 1.15
CA MET A 1 -6.37 13.42 0.07
C MET A 1 -5.14 12.51 0.15
N GLN A 2 -5.36 11.21 0.17
CA GLN A 2 -4.28 10.22 0.12
C GLN A 2 -4.56 9.29 -1.05
N ALA A 3 -3.52 8.92 -1.79
CA ALA A 3 -3.62 7.99 -2.90
C ALA A 3 -2.38 7.10 -2.95
N LEU A 4 -2.60 5.86 -3.35
CA LEU A 4 -1.56 4.90 -3.67
C LEU A 4 -1.43 4.87 -5.19
N VAL A 5 -0.21 4.82 -5.69
CA VAL A 5 0.07 4.68 -7.12
C VAL A 5 0.95 3.46 -7.34
N GLY A 6 0.56 2.61 -8.28
CA GLY A 6 1.42 1.56 -8.82
C GLY A 6 2.12 2.09 -10.06
N MET A 7 3.36 1.67 -10.26
CA MET A 7 4.18 2.09 -11.38
C MET A 7 5.11 0.95 -11.79
N ASP A 8 5.62 0.98 -13.01
CA ASP A 8 6.68 0.06 -13.44
C ASP A 8 7.98 0.84 -13.58
N TYR A 9 9.04 0.36 -12.94
CA TYR A 9 10.37 0.90 -13.16
C TYR A 9 11.04 0.12 -14.28
N ALA A 10 11.65 0.85 -15.21
CA ALA A 10 12.43 0.30 -16.30
C ALA A 10 13.79 0.99 -16.33
N THR A 11 14.64 0.65 -15.36
CA THR A 11 16.03 1.13 -15.28
C THR A 11 17.00 -0.03 -15.57
N THR A 12 18.28 0.27 -15.79
CA THR A 12 19.30 -0.77 -16.00
C THR A 12 19.55 -1.62 -14.75
N GLN A 13 19.26 -1.09 -13.55
CA GLN A 13 19.49 -1.76 -12.28
C GLN A 13 18.25 -2.50 -11.75
N TYR A 14 17.06 -2.06 -12.17
CA TYR A 14 15.78 -2.63 -11.73
C TYR A 14 14.73 -2.48 -12.82
N ASN A 15 14.11 -3.61 -13.19
CA ASN A 15 12.98 -3.68 -14.09
C ASN A 15 11.86 -4.48 -13.42
N GLY A 16 10.79 -3.81 -13.01
CA GLY A 16 9.72 -4.44 -12.24
C GLY A 16 8.74 -3.47 -11.60
N PRO A 17 7.74 -4.01 -10.87
CA PRO A 17 6.70 -3.23 -10.22
C PRO A 17 7.28 -2.33 -9.13
N ALA A 18 6.70 -1.16 -8.96
CA ALA A 18 7.05 -0.17 -7.95
C ALA A 18 5.78 0.51 -7.42
N ALA A 19 5.95 1.19 -6.30
CA ALA A 19 4.86 1.81 -5.58
C ALA A 19 5.23 3.23 -5.16
N GLY A 20 4.31 4.16 -5.35
CA GLY A 20 4.38 5.51 -4.83
C GLY A 20 3.22 5.80 -3.88
N VAL A 21 3.45 6.73 -2.96
CA VAL A 21 2.39 7.28 -2.09
C VAL A 21 2.26 8.76 -2.42
N ILE A 22 1.05 9.18 -2.75
CA ILE A 22 0.70 10.59 -2.92
C ILE A 22 -0.10 11.00 -1.70
N PHE A 23 0.45 11.94 -0.95
CA PHE A 23 -0.21 12.51 0.21
C PHE A 23 -0.39 14.01 0.00
N ALA A 24 -1.62 14.44 -0.20
CA ALA A 24 -2.01 15.83 -0.31
C ALA A 24 -2.82 16.20 0.94
N ALA A 25 -2.16 16.75 1.96
CA ALA A 25 -2.82 17.26 3.16
C ALA A 25 -2.83 18.80 3.16
N PRO A 26 -4.00 19.45 3.05
CA PRO A 26 -4.19 20.76 3.63
C PRO A 26 -4.58 20.53 5.09
N THR A 27 -3.71 20.87 6.03
CA THR A 27 -4.03 20.68 7.43
C THR A 27 -4.60 22.00 7.96
N GLY A 28 -5.91 22.02 8.23
CA GLY A 28 -6.42 22.87 9.30
C GLY A 28 -5.83 22.40 10.65
N SER A 29 -6.63 22.31 11.71
CA SER A 29 -6.17 21.88 13.04
C SER A 29 -5.82 20.37 13.20
N ALA A 30 -5.88 19.55 12.14
CA ALA A 30 -5.58 18.12 12.19
C ALA A 30 -4.53 17.76 11.12
N CYS A 31 -3.32 17.37 11.57
CA CYS A 31 -2.12 17.24 10.74
C CYS A 31 -1.59 15.81 10.53
N GLU A 32 -2.35 14.77 10.90
CA GLU A 32 -1.76 13.45 11.07
C GLU A 32 -2.26 12.44 10.02
N GLY A 33 -1.45 12.25 8.99
CA GLY A 33 -1.49 11.07 8.14
C GLY A 33 -0.18 10.30 8.28
N MET A 34 -0.26 8.98 8.34
CA MET A 34 0.89 8.10 8.49
C MET A 34 0.97 7.13 7.32
N VAL A 35 2.13 7.11 6.68
CA VAL A 35 2.51 6.06 5.73
C VAL A 35 3.29 5.00 6.51
N ARG A 36 2.83 3.76 6.46
CA ARG A 36 3.53 2.61 7.05
C ARG A 36 4.09 1.75 5.94
N VAL A 37 5.39 1.47 6.00
CA VAL A 37 6.08 0.56 5.08
C VAL A 37 6.61 -0.60 5.92
N VAL A 38 6.13 -1.81 5.63
CA VAL A 38 6.47 -3.01 6.41
C VAL A 38 6.97 -4.10 5.46
N PRO A 39 8.24 -4.50 5.55
CA PRO A 39 8.75 -5.65 4.81
C PRO A 39 8.31 -6.96 5.48
N PHE A 40 7.80 -7.89 4.69
CA PHE A 40 7.49 -9.25 5.10
C PHE A 40 8.41 -10.21 4.35
N ALA A 41 9.08 -11.09 5.09
CA ALA A 41 9.90 -12.18 4.54
C ALA A 41 9.02 -13.34 4.01
N LYS A 42 7.96 -13.02 3.25
CA LYS A 42 7.00 -13.94 2.65
C LYS A 42 6.49 -13.36 1.32
N PRO A 43 6.04 -14.19 0.36
CA PRO A 43 5.51 -13.71 -0.91
C PRO A 43 4.20 -12.93 -0.70
N CYS A 44 3.95 -11.92 -1.55
CA CYS A 44 2.75 -11.08 -1.43
C CYS A 44 1.44 -11.87 -1.52
N THR A 45 1.41 -13.02 -2.19
CA THR A 45 0.22 -13.89 -2.25
C THR A 45 -0.19 -14.45 -0.89
N SER A 46 0.73 -14.52 0.07
CA SER A 46 0.46 -15.01 1.43
C SER A 46 0.07 -13.91 2.42
N VAL A 47 0.32 -12.65 2.07
CA VAL A 47 0.08 -11.50 2.96
C VAL A 47 -1.39 -11.22 3.26
N PRO A 48 -2.34 -11.35 2.31
CA PRO A 48 -3.75 -11.04 2.55
C PRO A 48 -4.38 -11.82 3.70
N ALA A 49 -3.88 -13.03 3.99
CA ALA A 49 -4.35 -13.84 5.11
C ALA A 49 -4.08 -13.21 6.48
N MET A 50 -3.18 -12.22 6.55
CA MET A 50 -2.83 -11.49 7.78
C MET A 50 -3.59 -10.17 7.93
N PHE A 51 -4.42 -9.78 6.95
CA PHE A 51 -5.19 -8.55 7.02
C PHE A 51 -6.39 -8.65 7.98
N PRO A 52 -6.90 -7.50 8.47
CA PRO A 52 -8.14 -7.48 9.24
C PRO A 52 -9.30 -8.18 8.51
N PRO A 53 -10.27 -8.76 9.23
CA PRO A 53 -11.46 -9.34 8.62
C PRO A 53 -12.17 -8.37 7.67
N ASN A 54 -12.78 -8.89 6.60
CA ASN A 54 -13.45 -8.12 5.55
C ASN A 54 -12.53 -7.22 4.70
N SER A 55 -11.21 -7.39 4.78
CA SER A 55 -10.30 -6.78 3.80
C SER A 55 -10.49 -7.42 2.43
N LYS A 56 -10.51 -6.62 1.37
CA LYS A 56 -10.77 -7.08 0.00
C LYS A 56 -9.90 -6.32 -1.00
N ILE A 57 -9.62 -6.95 -2.13
CA ILE A 57 -9.00 -6.24 -3.26
C ILE A 57 -9.98 -5.17 -3.72
N SER A 58 -9.51 -3.93 -3.77
CA SER A 58 -10.26 -2.79 -4.27
C SER A 58 -9.86 -2.42 -5.70
N ASP A 59 -8.58 -2.59 -6.04
CA ASP A 59 -8.04 -2.23 -7.35
C ASP A 59 -6.71 -2.97 -7.63
N ASN A 60 -6.23 -2.93 -8.87
CA ASN A 60 -4.88 -3.32 -9.27
C ASN A 60 -4.21 -2.17 -10.01
N LEU A 61 -3.12 -1.65 -9.46
CA LEU A 61 -2.34 -0.57 -10.05
C LEU A 61 -1.18 -1.19 -10.85
N GLY A 62 -1.45 -1.48 -12.12
CA GLY A 62 -0.56 -2.32 -12.93
C GLY A 62 -0.52 -3.74 -12.37
N GLN A 63 0.67 -4.21 -11.98
CA GLN A 63 0.86 -5.54 -11.38
C GLN A 63 0.74 -5.55 -9.84
N VAL A 64 0.43 -4.41 -9.23
CA VAL A 64 0.42 -4.24 -7.77
C VAL A 64 -1.01 -4.19 -7.24
N ALA A 65 -1.37 -5.15 -6.38
CA ALA A 65 -2.72 -5.22 -5.82
C ALA A 65 -2.93 -4.20 -4.69
N VAL A 66 -4.08 -3.52 -4.72
CA VAL A 66 -4.55 -2.61 -3.67
C VAL A 66 -5.69 -3.27 -2.92
N TYR A 67 -5.61 -3.21 -1.59
CA TYR A 67 -6.60 -3.70 -0.67
C TYR A 67 -7.25 -2.56 0.08
N GLU A 68 -8.57 -2.59 0.17
CA GLU A 68 -9.31 -1.89 1.19
C GLU A 68 -9.26 -2.74 2.46
N LEU A 69 -8.68 -2.21 3.54
CA LEU A 69 -8.55 -2.92 4.80
C LEU A 69 -9.86 -2.79 5.59
N GLY A 70 -10.39 -3.93 6.05
CA GLY A 70 -11.65 -3.97 6.79
C GLY A 70 -11.61 -3.15 8.08
N GLY A 71 -12.77 -2.67 8.53
CA GLY A 71 -12.89 -1.87 9.77
C GLY A 71 -12.36 -0.44 9.64
N ASN A 72 -12.42 0.16 8.45
CA ASN A 72 -11.93 1.52 8.15
C ASN A 72 -10.43 1.70 8.44
N ASN A 73 -9.63 0.64 8.31
CA ASN A 73 -8.19 0.65 8.57
C ASN A 73 -7.35 1.25 7.41
N GLY A 74 -8.01 1.84 6.42
CA GLY A 74 -7.40 2.48 5.27
C GLY A 74 -7.14 1.52 4.11
N GLN A 75 -6.10 1.81 3.33
CA GLN A 75 -5.71 1.03 2.17
C GLN A 75 -4.31 0.46 2.33
N ALA A 76 -4.07 -0.70 1.73
CA ALA A 76 -2.75 -1.32 1.65
C ALA A 76 -2.42 -1.72 0.21
N LEU A 77 -1.16 -1.54 -0.15
CA LEU A 77 -0.58 -1.93 -1.43
C LEU A 77 0.46 -3.03 -1.17
N LEU A 78 0.41 -4.09 -1.97
CA LEU A 78 1.33 -5.23 -1.87
C LEU A 78 2.36 -5.20 -2.99
N LEU A 79 3.55 -4.69 -2.69
CA LEU A 79 4.65 -4.60 -3.66
C LEU A 79 5.54 -5.86 -3.60
N PRO A 80 5.59 -6.68 -4.67
CA PRO A 80 6.45 -7.85 -4.70
C PRO A 80 7.94 -7.46 -4.77
N SER A 81 8.76 -8.09 -3.94
CA SER A 81 10.22 -7.94 -3.95
C SER A 81 10.86 -9.33 -3.86
N ALA A 82 11.12 -9.94 -5.01
CA ALA A 82 11.55 -11.34 -5.13
C ALA A 82 10.63 -12.29 -4.32
N GLN A 83 11.13 -12.90 -3.25
CA GLN A 83 10.38 -13.82 -2.37
C GLN A 83 9.78 -13.11 -1.13
N SER A 84 9.97 -11.80 -1.02
CA SER A 84 9.46 -10.95 0.05
C SER A 84 8.35 -10.03 -0.47
N CYS A 85 7.58 -9.46 0.45
CA CYS A 85 6.53 -8.51 0.13
C CYS A 85 6.73 -7.24 0.93
N ILE A 86 6.68 -6.09 0.26
CA ILE A 86 6.63 -4.80 0.94
C ILE A 86 5.17 -4.37 1.01
N VAL A 87 4.65 -4.26 2.24
CA VAL A 87 3.29 -3.76 2.49
C VAL A 87 3.37 -2.27 2.76
N ILE A 88 2.71 -1.49 1.93
CA ILE A 88 2.63 -0.04 2.10
C ILE A 88 1.18 0.28 2.45
N SER A 89 0.93 0.89 3.59
CA SER A 89 -0.42 1.32 3.98
C SER A 89 -0.47 2.79 4.34
N VAL A 90 -1.59 3.41 4.03
CA VAL A 90 -1.89 4.78 4.41
C VAL A 90 -3.06 4.78 5.38
N ALA A 91 -2.86 5.46 6.51
CA ALA A 91 -3.91 5.73 7.47
C ALA A 91 -3.97 7.24 7.68
N SER A 92 -5.17 7.80 7.55
CA SER A 92 -5.48 9.16 7.94
C SER A 92 -6.12 9.13 9.32
N ALA A 93 -5.62 9.90 10.29
CA ALA A 93 -6.36 10.21 11.49
C ALA A 93 -7.44 11.25 11.14
N ALA A 94 -8.56 10.78 10.62
CA ALA A 94 -9.78 11.57 10.50
C ALA A 94 -10.81 10.94 11.43
N GLN A 95 -10.88 11.44 12.66
CA GLN A 95 -11.99 11.25 13.58
C GLN A 95 -12.35 12.61 14.18
#